data_AF-A0A1Z8N2K9-F1
#
_entry.id   AF-A0A1Z8N2K9-F1
#
_cell.length_a   1.000
_cell.length_b   1.000
_cell.length_c   1.000
_cell.angle_alpha   90.00
_cell.angle_beta   90.00
_cell.angle_gamma   90.00
#
_symmetry.space_group_name_H-M   'P 1'
#
loop_
_entity.id
_entity.type
_entity.pdbx_description
1 polymer ?
#
loop_
_entity_poly.entity_id
_entity_poly.type
_entity_poly.pdbx_seq_one_letter_code
_entity_poly.pdbx_strand_id
1 'polypeptide(L)'
;MTRERLQFLYADSDALSDQHTARRKSLHEAWNLVCAEDVSVVEGMQRGRASPRFTGSVFSPLMDISTAHFHQWFSSRLDNAGH
;
A
#
# COMPACT_ATOMS: atom_id res chain seq x y z
N MET A 1 -10.61 16.15 -2.67
CA MET A 1 -9.20 15.77 -2.36
C MET A 1 -9.22 14.50 -1.53
N THR A 2 -8.38 13.52 -1.88
CA THR A 2 -8.16 12.32 -1.06
C THR A 2 -7.38 12.72 0.19
N ARG A 3 -7.70 12.12 1.36
CA ARG A 3 -6.96 12.34 2.61
C ARG A 3 -6.25 11.05 3.00
N GLU A 4 -4.93 11.04 2.90
CA GLU A 4 -4.09 9.93 3.33
C GLU A 4 -3.91 9.92 4.85
N ARG A 5 -3.84 8.74 5.45
CA ARG A 5 -3.59 8.54 6.88
C ARG A 5 -2.62 7.39 7.08
N LEU A 6 -1.44 7.71 7.59
CA LEU A 6 -0.44 6.73 8.00
C LEU A 6 -0.50 6.51 9.52
N GLN A 7 -0.51 5.26 9.95
CA GLN A 7 -0.48 4.87 11.37
C GLN A 7 0.59 3.81 11.58
N PHE A 8 1.41 4.02 12.60
CA PHE A 8 2.38 3.01 13.05
C PHE A 8 1.78 2.27 14.24
N LEU A 9 1.61 0.95 14.08
CA LEU A 9 1.24 0.06 15.16
C LEU A 9 2.49 -0.67 15.63
N TYR A 10 2.68 -0.68 16.95
CA TYR A 10 3.79 -1.36 17.59
C TYR A 10 3.26 -2.58 18.34
N ALA A 11 3.99 -3.70 18.23
CA ALA A 11 3.57 -4.96 18.84
C ALA A 11 3.65 -4.94 20.39
N ASP A 12 4.53 -4.11 20.95
CA ASP A 12 4.71 -3.95 22.40
C ASP A 12 4.51 -2.50 22.82
N SER A 13 3.90 -2.30 23.98
CA SER A 13 3.77 -1.01 24.66
C SER A 13 5.11 -0.36 25.02
N ASP A 14 6.17 -1.15 25.28
CA ASP A 14 7.50 -0.63 25.58
C ASP A 14 8.07 0.17 24.40
N ALA A 15 7.69 -0.17 23.17
CA ALA A 15 8.09 0.60 21.99
C ALA A 15 7.61 2.06 22.02
N LEU A 16 6.61 2.38 22.86
CA LEU A 16 6.10 3.74 23.07
C LEU A 16 6.84 4.51 24.17
N SER A 17 7.72 3.86 24.93
CA SER A 17 8.50 4.51 26.00
C SER A 17 9.43 5.59 25.45
N ASP A 18 9.84 6.51 26.31
CA ASP A 18 10.71 7.63 25.92
C ASP A 18 12.07 7.16 25.39
N GLN A 19 12.54 5.98 25.82
CA GLN A 19 13.77 5.34 25.35
C GLN A 19 13.76 5.15 23.82
N HIS A 20 12.59 4.90 23.23
CA HIS A 20 12.45 4.64 21.80
C HIS A 20 12.02 5.86 20.98
N THR A 21 11.90 7.05 21.59
CA THR A 21 11.44 8.26 20.91
C THR A 21 12.24 8.59 19.65
N ALA A 22 13.57 8.51 19.70
CA ALA A 22 14.42 8.77 18.54
C ALA A 22 14.16 7.76 17.40
N ARG A 23 13.94 6.49 17.74
CA ARG A 23 13.64 5.43 16.77
C ARG A 23 12.28 5.62 16.12
N ARG A 24 11.24 5.95 16.90
CA ARG A 24 9.90 6.25 16.36
C ARG A 24 9.90 7.45 15.42
N LYS A 25 10.64 8.52 15.76
CA LYS A 25 10.80 9.70 14.90
C LYS A 25 11.47 9.35 13.57
N SER A 26 12.61 8.67 13.63
CA SER A 26 13.34 8.26 12.41
C SER A 26 12.53 7.33 11.53
N LEU A 27 11.78 6.37 12.12
CA LEU A 27 10.87 5.50 11.38
C LEU A 27 9.77 6.30 10.68
N HIS A 28 9.13 7.21 11.41
CA HIS A 28 8.08 8.07 10.87
C HIS A 28 8.57 8.93 9.71
N GLU A 29 9.73 9.57 9.84
CA GLU A 29 10.35 10.38 8.78
C GLU A 29 10.64 9.55 7.53
N ALA A 30 11.25 8.37 7.69
CA ALA A 30 11.59 7.50 6.57
C ALA A 30 10.35 7.03 5.80
N TRP A 31 9.32 6.59 6.50
CA TRP A 31 8.09 6.11 5.88
C TRP A 31 7.24 7.23 5.29
N ASN A 32 7.21 8.42 5.90
CA ASN A 32 6.55 9.57 5.28
C ASN A 32 7.17 9.89 3.92
N LEU A 33 8.49 9.81 3.79
CA LEU A 33 9.18 10.05 2.52
C LEU A 33 8.80 9.00 1.48
N VAL A 34 8.96 7.71 1.80
CA VAL A 34 8.68 6.62 0.85
C VAL A 34 7.21 6.58 0.46
N CYS A 35 6.28 6.71 1.42
CA CYS A 35 4.84 6.72 1.09
C CYS A 35 4.47 7.92 0.21
N ALA A 36 5.06 9.10 0.44
CA ALA A 36 4.80 10.28 -0.38
C ALA A 36 5.26 10.10 -1.84
N GLU A 37 6.34 9.35 -2.09
CA GLU A 37 6.80 9.02 -3.44
C GLU A 37 5.74 8.19 -4.21
N ASP A 38 5.13 7.21 -3.53
CA ASP A 38 4.15 6.30 -4.13
C ASP A 38 2.83 6.96 -4.52
N VAL A 39 2.43 8.06 -3.86
CA VAL A 39 1.15 8.76 -4.15
C VAL A 39 1.02 9.11 -5.63
N SER A 40 2.06 9.72 -6.20
CA SER A 40 2.02 10.19 -7.59
C SER A 40 1.91 9.03 -8.59
N VAL A 41 2.56 7.91 -8.29
CA VAL A 41 2.57 6.69 -9.10
C VAL A 41 1.19 6.04 -9.06
N VAL A 42 0.63 5.82 -7.86
CA VAL A 42 -0.69 5.19 -7.68
C VAL A 42 -1.79 6.03 -8.34
N GLU A 43 -1.80 7.34 -8.11
CA GLU A 43 -2.79 8.22 -8.74
C GLU A 43 -2.63 8.25 -10.27
N GLY A 44 -1.39 8.23 -10.77
CA GLY A 44 -1.10 8.13 -12.20
C GLY A 44 -1.64 6.84 -12.81
N MET A 45 -1.39 5.71 -12.16
CA MET A 45 -1.94 4.41 -12.56
C MET A 45 -3.47 4.43 -12.56
N GLN A 46 -4.10 5.02 -11.54
CA GLN A 46 -5.57 5.10 -11.48
C GLN A 46 -6.15 5.96 -12.61
N ARG A 47 -5.52 7.11 -12.92
CA ARG A 47 -5.90 7.92 -14.10
C ARG A 47 -5.76 7.13 -15.40
N GLY A 48 -4.68 6.37 -15.56
CA GLY A 48 -4.47 5.51 -16.73
C GLY A 48 -5.54 4.42 -16.87
N ARG A 49 -5.93 3.78 -15.76
CA ARG A 49 -6.99 2.75 -15.72
C ARG A 49 -8.37 3.29 -16.07
N ALA A 50 -8.62 4.59 -15.88
CA ALA A 50 -9.87 5.23 -16.27
C ALA A 50 -10.05 5.36 -17.81
N SER A 51 -9.00 5.07 -18.60
CA SER A 51 -9.09 5.07 -20.06
C SER A 51 -10.06 3.98 -20.56
N PRO A 52 -10.97 4.29 -21.50
CA PRO A 52 -11.86 3.29 -22.11
C PRO A 52 -11.13 2.16 -22.83
N ARG A 53 -9.86 2.37 -23.18
CA ARG A 53 -9.02 1.37 -23.87
C ARG A 53 -8.14 0.56 -22.91
N PHE A 54 -8.25 0.81 -21.60
CA PHE A 54 -7.61 -0.03 -20.61
C PHE A 54 -8.29 -1.41 -20.57
N THR A 55 -7.55 -2.47 -20.84
CA THR A 55 -8.08 -3.85 -20.95
C THR A 55 -7.59 -4.77 -19.83
N GLY A 56 -6.89 -4.22 -18.84
CA GLY A 56 -6.27 -4.99 -17.75
C GLY A 56 -4.78 -4.70 -17.61
N SER A 57 -4.22 -5.08 -16.46
CA SER A 57 -2.77 -5.02 -16.19
C SER A 57 -2.13 -6.37 -16.48
N VAL A 58 -0.84 -6.36 -16.83
CA VAL A 58 -0.02 -7.56 -16.96
C VAL A 58 1.02 -7.54 -15.84
N PHE A 59 1.19 -8.67 -15.15
CA PHE A 59 2.15 -8.83 -14.07
C PHE A 59 3.44 -9.47 -14.56
N SER A 60 4.57 -8.95 -14.10
CA SER A 60 5.87 -9.59 -14.29
C SER A 60 5.96 -10.90 -13.52
N PRO A 61 6.33 -12.03 -14.16
CA PRO A 61 6.49 -13.32 -13.48
C PRO A 61 7.55 -13.33 -12.37
N LEU A 62 8.49 -12.36 -12.37
CA LEU A 62 9.57 -12.29 -11.38
C LEU A 62 9.36 -11.17 -10.36
N MET A 63 8.86 -10.01 -10.80
CA MET A 63 8.78 -8.82 -9.93
C MET A 63 7.44 -8.72 -9.19
N ASP A 64 6.36 -9.27 -9.75
CA ASP A 64 4.99 -9.03 -9.27
C ASP A 64 4.33 -10.28 -8.66
N ILE A 65 5.13 -11.24 -8.20
CA ILE A 65 4.61 -12.52 -7.67
C ILE A 65 3.65 -12.28 -6.49
N SER A 66 4.02 -11.42 -5.54
CA SER A 66 3.18 -11.09 -4.39
C SER A 66 1.90 -10.35 -4.80
N THR A 67 2.01 -9.39 -5.74
CA THR A 67 0.87 -8.65 -6.29
C THR A 67 -0.12 -9.60 -7.00
N ALA A 68 0.39 -10.56 -7.78
CA ALA A 68 -0.42 -11.57 -8.44
C ALA A 68 -1.18 -12.45 -7.43
N HIS A 69 -0.50 -12.92 -6.38
CA HIS A 69 -1.15 -13.69 -5.30
C HIS A 69 -2.19 -12.87 -4.54
N PHE A 70 -1.92 -11.58 -4.27
CA PHE A 70 -2.90 -10.69 -3.65
C PHE A 70 -4.17 -10.55 -4.50
N HIS A 71 -4.03 -10.35 -5.82
CA HIS A 71 -5.16 -10.26 -6.74
C HIS A 71 -5.98 -11.55 -6.77
N GLN A 72 -5.32 -12.73 -6.77
CA GLN A 72 -6.00 -14.03 -6.72
C GLN A 72 -6.81 -14.17 -5.42
N TRP A 73 -6.19 -13.88 -4.27
CA TRP A 73 -6.85 -13.93 -2.98
C TRP A 73 -8.04 -12.97 -2.92
N PHE A 74 -7.86 -11.73 -3.39
CA PHE A 74 -8.92 -10.72 -3.38
C PHE A 74 -10.13 -11.16 -4.24
N SER A 75 -9.88 -11.69 -5.44
CA SER A 75 -10.94 -12.25 -6.29
C SER A 75 -11.72 -13.35 -5.56
N SER A 76 -11.02 -14.30 -4.94
CA SER A 76 -11.67 -15.37 -4.18
C SER A 76 -12.54 -14.86 -3.03
N ARG A 77 -12.17 -13.73 -2.40
CA ARG A 77 -12.97 -13.10 -1.35
C ARG A 77 -14.19 -12.40 -1.92
N LEU A 78 -14.05 -11.75 -3.07
CA LEU A 78 -15.14 -11.04 -3.74
C LEU A 78 -16.21 -12.01 -4.25
N ASP A 79 -15.79 -13.14 -4.81
CA ASP A 79 -16.68 -14.20 -5.30
C ASP A 79 -17.46 -14.83 -4.13
N ASN A 80 -16.78 -15.11 -3.01
CA ASN A 80 -17.40 -15.66 -1.80
C ASN A 80 -18.31 -14.66 -1.07
N ALA A 81 -18.20 -13.35 -1.36
CA ALA A 81 -19.05 -12.32 -0.77
C ALA A 81 -20.43 -12.20 -1.42
N GLY A 82 -20.76 -13.06 -2.40
CA GLY A 82 -22.09 -13.17 -2.98
C GLY A 82 -22.44 -12.03 -3.93
N HIS A 83 -21.61 -11.82 -4.96
CA HIS A 83 -22.05 -11.16 -6.19
C HIS A 83 -22.70 -12.16 -7.13
#